data_AF-A0A409VQE9-F1
#
_entry.id   AF-A0A409VQE9-F1
#
_cell.length_a   1.000
_cell.length_b   1.000
_cell.length_c   1.000
_cell.angle_alpha   90.00
_cell.angle_beta   90.00
_cell.angle_gamma   90.00
#
_symmetry.space_group_name_H-M   'P 1'
#
loop_
_entity.id
_entity.type
_entity.pdbx_description
1 polymer ?
#
loop_
_entity_poly.entity_id
_entity_poly.type
_entity_poly.pdbx_seq_one_letter_code
_entity_poly.pdbx_strand_id
1 'polypeptide(L)'
;MAGPDPEAFNNAKESERRIWADLKYRDDLPVLSNMELISRPSRRVFLELSGIRAICSGRRAGQVKPLGMGEVAMVRTEDKEHEWLEAREALQLKIPGEVVCRAR
;
A
#
# COMPACT_ATOMS: atom_id res chain seq x y z
N MET A 1 26.09 -10.24 -17.36
CA MET A 1 25.32 -11.07 -16.42
C MET A 1 23.88 -10.97 -16.86
N ALA A 2 23.23 -12.07 -17.27
CA ALA A 2 21.81 -12.04 -17.59
C ALA A 2 21.02 -11.71 -16.31
N GLY A 3 20.04 -10.81 -16.40
CA GLY A 3 19.16 -10.44 -15.28
C GLY A 3 18.24 -11.60 -14.86
N PRO A 4 17.38 -11.41 -13.85
CA PRO A 4 16.41 -12.43 -13.45
C PRO A 4 15.47 -12.75 -14.63
N ASP A 5 15.29 -14.04 -14.92
CA ASP A 5 14.37 -14.53 -15.95
C ASP A 5 12.96 -14.74 -15.34
N PRO A 6 11.93 -13.98 -15.79
CA PRO A 6 10.57 -14.16 -15.31
C PRO A 6 9.98 -15.54 -15.63
N GLU A 7 10.37 -16.18 -16.74
CA GLU A 7 9.79 -17.47 -17.14
C GLU A 7 10.20 -18.60 -16.18
N ALA A 8 11.42 -18.52 -15.64
CA ALA A 8 11.93 -19.45 -14.65
C ALA A 8 11.11 -19.48 -13.34
N PHE A 9 10.38 -18.41 -13.01
CA PHE A 9 9.57 -18.30 -11.80
C PHE A 9 8.52 -19.43 -11.69
N ASN A 10 7.91 -19.81 -12.82
CA ASN A 10 6.85 -20.81 -12.85
C ASN A 10 7.33 -22.20 -12.39
N ASN A 11 8.61 -22.50 -12.68
CA ASN A 11 9.22 -23.80 -12.39
C ASN A 11 10.09 -23.79 -11.12
N ALA A 12 10.38 -22.62 -10.56
CA ALA A 12 11.18 -22.47 -9.34
C ALA A 12 10.44 -22.99 -8.11
N LYS A 13 11.19 -23.61 -7.18
CA LYS A 13 10.65 -24.01 -5.87
C LYS A 13 10.22 -22.77 -5.09
N GLU A 14 9.27 -22.92 -4.18
CA GLU A 14 8.77 -21.79 -3.39
C GLU A 14 9.88 -21.05 -2.63
N SER A 15 10.87 -21.77 -2.08
CA SER A 15 12.03 -21.20 -1.40
C SER A 15 12.98 -20.41 -2.31
N GLU A 16 12.90 -20.62 -3.62
CA GLU A 16 13.74 -19.98 -4.66
C GLU A 16 13.02 -18.81 -5.31
N ARG A 17 11.68 -18.73 -5.22
CA ARG A 17 10.88 -17.63 -5.76
C ARG A 17 11.24 -16.31 -5.07
N ARG A 18 11.42 -15.27 -5.87
CA ARG A 18 11.74 -13.91 -5.42
C ARG A 18 10.88 -12.91 -6.17
N ILE A 19 10.54 -11.82 -5.50
CA ILE A 19 9.98 -10.62 -6.13
C ILE A 19 11.13 -9.61 -6.21
N TRP A 20 11.50 -9.24 -7.44
CA TRP A 20 12.48 -8.21 -7.70
C TRP A 20 11.75 -6.90 -7.96
N ALA A 21 12.19 -5.81 -7.33
CA ALA A 21 11.60 -4.50 -7.51
C ALA A 21 12.71 -3.48 -7.74
N ASP A 22 12.60 -2.73 -8.84
CA ASP A 22 13.50 -1.63 -9.14
C ASP A 22 12.97 -0.33 -8.53
N LEU A 23 13.85 0.38 -7.82
CA LEU A 23 13.51 1.65 -7.20
C LEU A 23 13.70 2.81 -8.19
N LYS A 24 12.78 3.78 -8.13
CA LYS A 24 12.81 4.97 -8.98
C LYS A 24 13.51 6.13 -8.28
N TYR A 25 14.31 6.86 -9.02
CA TYR A 25 15.02 8.06 -8.57
C TYR A 25 14.82 9.19 -9.59
N ARG A 26 14.73 10.43 -9.12
CA ARG A 26 14.68 11.64 -9.94
C ARG A 26 15.39 12.77 -9.23
N ASP A 27 16.20 13.55 -9.94
CA ASP A 27 16.94 14.69 -9.37
C ASP A 27 17.79 14.29 -8.14
N ASP A 28 18.45 13.13 -8.22
CA ASP A 28 19.22 12.51 -7.14
C ASP A 28 18.42 12.20 -5.85
N LEU A 29 17.08 12.18 -5.93
CA LEU A 29 16.18 11.86 -4.83
C LEU A 29 15.36 10.59 -5.10
N PRO A 30 15.13 9.73 -4.10
CA PRO A 30 14.27 8.55 -4.25
C PRO A 30 12.81 8.97 -4.38
N VAL A 31 12.08 8.36 -5.32
CA VAL A 31 10.63 8.56 -5.49
C VAL A 31 9.84 7.92 -4.34
N LEU A 32 10.31 6.76 -3.85
CA LEU A 32 9.81 6.13 -2.63
C LEU A 32 10.82 6.41 -1.51
N SER A 33 10.65 7.55 -0.85
CA SER A 33 11.55 8.03 0.20
C SER A 33 11.27 7.37 1.55
N ASN A 34 10.03 6.97 1.83
CA ASN A 34 9.67 6.28 3.07
C ASN A 34 8.41 5.42 2.91
N MET A 35 8.36 4.29 3.63
CA MET A 35 7.20 3.40 3.69
C MET A 35 6.99 2.92 5.12
N GLU A 36 5.78 3.10 5.64
CA GLU A 36 5.47 2.80 7.04
C GLU A 36 4.20 1.96 7.17
N LEU A 37 4.23 0.95 8.04
CA LEU A 37 3.04 0.18 8.40
C LEU A 37 2.12 1.01 9.32
N ILE A 38 0.86 1.14 8.89
CA ILE A 38 -0.24 1.68 9.70
C ILE A 38 -0.87 0.56 10.52
N SER A 39 -1.19 -0.56 9.86
CA SER A 39 -1.70 -1.77 10.48
C SER A 39 -0.54 -2.72 10.78
N ARG A 40 -0.39 -3.11 12.04
CA ARG A 40 0.65 -4.06 12.50
C ARG A 40 0.00 -5.37 12.94
N PRO A 41 0.70 -6.51 12.93
CA PRO A 41 0.13 -7.77 13.44
C PRO A 41 -0.40 -7.66 14.87
N SER A 42 0.28 -6.90 15.74
CA SER A 42 -0.14 -6.66 17.12
C SER A 42 -1.33 -5.70 17.25
N ARG A 43 -1.63 -4.92 16.21
CA ARG A 43 -2.73 -3.95 16.19
C ARG A 43 -3.18 -3.69 14.76
N ARG A 44 -4.24 -4.38 14.37
CA ARG A 44 -4.87 -4.20 13.05
C ARG A 44 -5.68 -2.91 13.02
N VAL A 45 -5.67 -2.20 11.90
CA VAL A 45 -6.36 -0.91 11.73
C VAL A 45 -7.34 -0.97 10.58
N PHE A 46 -8.62 -1.11 10.90
CA PHE A 46 -9.72 -1.08 9.94
C PHE A 46 -10.43 0.26 10.01
N LEU A 47 -10.68 0.87 8.85
CA LEU A 47 -11.41 2.13 8.75
C LEU A 47 -12.64 1.96 7.85
N GLU A 48 -13.76 2.49 8.33
CA GLU A 48 -14.95 2.74 7.52
C GLU A 48 -14.70 3.87 6.51
N LEU A 49 -15.59 4.01 5.52
CA LEU A 49 -15.49 5.04 4.48
C LEU A 49 -15.33 6.46 5.03
N SER A 50 -15.95 6.77 6.16
CA SER A 50 -15.81 8.07 6.83
C SER A 50 -14.39 8.27 7.38
N GLY A 51 -13.75 7.23 7.90
CA GLY A 51 -12.37 7.24 8.39
C GLY A 51 -11.37 7.36 7.25
N ILE A 52 -11.55 6.59 6.17
CA ILE A 52 -10.71 6.70 4.96
C ILE A 52 -10.85 8.11 4.37
N ARG A 53 -12.08 8.66 4.30
CA ARG A 53 -12.33 10.04 3.84
C ARG A 53 -11.64 11.05 4.72
N ALA A 54 -11.65 10.85 6.05
CA ALA A 54 -10.97 11.75 6.98
C ALA A 54 -9.47 11.81 6.66
N ILE A 55 -8.78 10.66 6.58
CA ILE A 55 -7.32 10.64 6.33
C ILE A 55 -6.94 11.21 4.97
N CYS A 56 -7.76 10.98 3.93
CA CYS A 56 -7.54 11.55 2.60
C CYS A 56 -7.82 13.06 2.52
N SER A 57 -8.67 13.59 3.42
CA SER A 57 -9.04 15.01 3.48
C SER A 57 -8.23 15.83 4.49
N GLY A 58 -7.09 15.32 4.96
CA GLY A 58 -6.23 16.04 5.91
C GLY A 58 -6.69 15.95 7.36
N ARG A 59 -7.68 15.11 7.69
CA ARG A 59 -8.19 14.91 9.05
C ARG A 59 -7.74 13.57 9.64
N ARG A 60 -7.59 13.53 10.95
CA ARG A 60 -7.23 12.31 11.67
C ARG A 60 -8.43 11.35 11.74
N ALA A 61 -8.17 10.05 11.64
CA ALA A 61 -9.15 8.99 11.94
C ALA A 61 -8.63 8.12 13.08
N GLY A 62 -9.16 8.31 14.29
CA GLY A 62 -8.65 7.65 15.49
C GLY A 62 -7.17 7.97 15.72
N GLN A 63 -6.30 6.96 15.65
CA GLN A 63 -4.85 7.11 15.79
C GLN A 63 -4.12 7.34 14.44
N VAL A 64 -4.81 7.15 13.31
CA VAL A 64 -4.22 7.29 11.98
C VAL A 64 -4.08 8.76 11.61
N LYS A 65 -2.83 9.20 11.42
CA LYS A 65 -2.51 10.56 10.94
C LYS A 65 -3.00 10.73 9.49
N PRO A 66 -3.48 11.92 9.11
CA PRO A 66 -3.88 12.18 7.73
C PRO A 66 -2.74 11.99 6.73
N LEU A 67 -3.08 11.79 5.46
CA LEU A 67 -2.12 11.71 4.36
C LEU A 67 -1.55 13.09 4.05
N GLY A 68 -0.23 13.14 3.85
CA GLY A 68 0.45 14.34 3.36
C GLY A 68 0.24 14.53 1.85
N MET A 69 0.70 15.67 1.34
CA MET A 69 0.77 15.88 -0.11
C MET A 69 1.71 14.85 -0.74
N GLY A 70 1.27 14.21 -1.83
CA GLY A 70 2.03 13.17 -2.52
C GLY A 70 2.03 11.80 -1.82
N GLU A 71 1.48 11.70 -0.60
CA GLU A 71 1.42 10.42 0.10
C GLU A 71 0.21 9.58 -0.35
N VAL A 72 0.44 8.27 -0.39
CA VAL A 72 -0.56 7.24 -0.67
C VAL A 72 -0.69 6.30 0.51
N ALA A 73 -1.86 5.70 0.68
CA ALA A 73 -2.07 4.60 1.62
C ALA A 73 -2.74 3.43 0.94
N MET A 74 -2.27 2.22 1.25
CA MET A 74 -2.84 0.98 0.74
C MET A 74 -3.90 0.45 1.69
N VAL A 75 -5.06 0.13 1.12
CA VAL A 75 -6.20 -0.46 1.80
C VAL A 75 -6.37 -1.88 1.30
N ARG A 76 -6.39 -2.84 2.23
CA ARG A 76 -6.77 -4.21 1.95
C ARG A 76 -8.26 -4.39 2.22
N THR A 77 -9.00 -4.86 1.24
CA THR A 77 -10.45 -5.06 1.32
C THR A 77 -10.80 -6.55 1.39
N GLU A 78 -12.07 -6.85 1.65
CA GLU A 78 -12.59 -8.23 1.57
C GLU A 78 -13.16 -8.58 0.18
N ASP A 79 -13.22 -7.59 -0.73
CA ASP A 79 -13.67 -7.77 -2.10
C ASP A 79 -12.59 -8.52 -2.89
N LYS A 80 -12.97 -9.62 -3.56
CA LYS A 80 -12.02 -10.48 -4.29
C LYS A 80 -11.50 -9.83 -5.57
N GLU A 81 -12.28 -8.96 -6.20
CA GLU A 81 -11.87 -8.22 -7.40
C GLU A 81 -11.04 -6.98 -7.03
N HIS A 82 -11.26 -6.44 -5.83
CA HIS A 82 -10.63 -5.22 -5.33
C HIS A 82 -9.87 -5.42 -4.02
N GLU A 83 -9.14 -6.52 -3.88
CA GLU A 83 -8.47 -6.88 -2.61
C GLU A 83 -7.48 -5.80 -2.14
N TRP A 84 -6.79 -5.13 -3.07
CA TRP A 84 -5.82 -4.07 -2.78
C TRP A 84 -6.15 -2.81 -3.55
N LEU A 85 -6.36 -1.71 -2.83
CA LEU A 85 -6.69 -0.39 -3.40
C LEU A 85 -5.86 0.71 -2.75
N GLU A 86 -5.60 1.79 -3.47
CA GLU A 86 -5.19 3.03 -2.82
C GLU A 86 -6.39 3.64 -2.07
N ALA A 87 -6.16 4.37 -0.98
CA ALA A 87 -7.20 4.90 -0.10
C ALA A 87 -8.25 5.77 -0.81
N ARG A 88 -7.88 6.53 -1.85
CA ARG A 88 -8.80 7.36 -2.63
C ARG A 88 -9.58 6.53 -3.65
N GLU A 89 -8.99 5.48 -4.20
CA GLU A 89 -9.69 4.49 -5.04
C GLU A 89 -10.74 3.73 -4.21
N ALA A 90 -10.38 3.28 -3.00
CA ALA A 90 -11.30 2.67 -2.05
C ALA A 90 -12.49 3.59 -1.72
N LEU A 91 -12.26 4.90 -1.60
CA LEU A 91 -13.33 5.89 -1.43
C LEU A 91 -14.22 6.04 -2.65
N GLN A 92 -13.64 6.02 -3.84
CA GLN A 92 -14.38 6.14 -5.09
C GLN A 92 -15.29 4.93 -5.31
N LEU A 93 -14.79 3.72 -5.03
CA LEU A 93 -15.52 2.47 -5.11
C LEU A 93 -16.43 2.23 -3.89
N LYS A 94 -16.31 3.05 -2.85
CA LYS A 94 -17.06 2.94 -1.59
C LYS A 94 -16.83 1.60 -0.87
N ILE A 95 -15.60 1.11 -0.90
CA ILE A 95 -15.19 -0.15 -0.23
C ILE A 95 -14.36 0.22 1.01
N PRO A 96 -14.81 -0.11 2.24
CA PRO A 96 -14.02 0.07 3.45
C PRO A 96 -12.96 -1.04 3.56
N GLY A 97 -12.03 -0.91 4.52
CA GLY A 97 -11.05 -1.96 4.70
C GLY A 97 -9.96 -1.66 5.71
N GLU A 98 -8.94 -2.50 5.68
CA GLU A 98 -7.76 -2.37 6.51
C GLU A 98 -6.76 -1.42 5.89
N VAL A 99 -6.39 -0.35 6.59
CA VAL A 99 -5.35 0.56 6.11
C VAL A 99 -3.99 0.00 6.51
N VAL A 100 -3.30 -0.63 5.57
CA VAL A 100 -2.12 -1.46 5.83
C VAL A 100 -0.87 -0.62 6.00
N CYS A 101 -0.57 0.23 5.03
CA CYS A 101 0.66 1.03 4.99
C CYS A 101 0.45 2.37 4.30
N ARG A 102 1.41 3.27 4.49
CA ARG A 102 1.54 4.51 3.73
C ARG A 102 2.92 4.62 3.12
N ALA A 103 3.01 5.34 2.01
CA ALA A 103 4.24 5.58 1.27
C ALA A 103 4.33 7.02 0.79
N ARG A 104 5.56 7.52 0.69
CA ARG A 104 5.92 8.86 0.19
C ARG A 104 7.34 8.86 -0.36
#